data_AF-A0A075GIQ6-F1
#
_entry.id   AF-A0A075GIQ6-F1
#
_cell.length_a   1.000
_cell.length_b   1.000
_cell.length_c   1.000
_cell.angle_alpha   90.00
_cell.angle_beta   90.00
_cell.angle_gamma   90.00
#
_symmetry.space_group_name_H-M   'P 1'
#
loop_
_entity.id
_entity.type
_entity.pdbx_description
1 polymer ?
#
loop_
_entity_poly.entity_id
_entity_poly.type
_entity_poly.pdbx_seq_one_letter_code
_entity_poly.pdbx_strand_id
1 'polypeptide(L)'
;VIEWCLKKGIRDYKDFARVVAEYYVHPEDVMRQVYEDMQVGGKKRRRKVEDRDLDLSSEDDDVDVGDFPPKVRQKYQKREAKEQATRAKNDAKVSQTDDPTKRSKLISNEEIRRDKVEIKLQNDLLKDQAYYVPLKQLTPLAKEIDLGDISSLNEVEGRRMLNGVRSELNKRASAAVKIEKSSDDMQRAKAVENEEARMSKAMVGLKSSLANRVQRSANPRWWHKWL
;
A
#
# COMPACT_ATOMS: atom_id res chain seq x y z
N VAL A 1 3.36 14.54 14.06
CA VAL A 1 2.29 14.41 13.04
C VAL A 1 1.00 15.10 13.44
N ILE A 2 0.32 14.69 14.53
CA ILE A 2 -0.97 15.30 14.94
C ILE A 2 -0.84 16.83 15.16
N GLU A 3 0.20 17.28 15.86
CA GLU A 3 0.49 18.72 16.02
C GLU A 3 0.82 19.43 14.70
N TRP A 4 1.43 18.73 13.74
CA TRP A 4 1.72 19.27 12.41
C TRP A 4 0.45 19.43 11.58
N CYS A 5 -0.47 18.46 11.62
CA CYS A 5 -1.81 18.57 11.02
C CYS A 5 -2.56 19.79 11.59
N LEU A 6 -2.48 19.98 12.91
CA LEU A 6 -3.09 21.13 13.59
C LEU A 6 -2.47 22.46 13.11
N LYS A 7 -1.14 22.53 13.00
CA LYS A 7 -0.39 23.71 12.49
C LYS A 7 -0.66 24.02 11.02
N LYS A 8 -0.85 22.99 10.19
CA LYS A 8 -1.20 23.12 8.77
C LYS A 8 -2.69 23.42 8.54
N GLY A 9 -3.50 23.44 9.60
CA GLY A 9 -4.93 23.72 9.49
C GLY A 9 -5.76 22.57 8.92
N ILE A 10 -5.21 21.35 8.92
CA ILE A 10 -5.91 20.14 8.47
C ILE A 10 -6.91 19.76 9.56
N ARG A 11 -8.16 20.20 9.39
CA ARG A 11 -9.28 19.98 10.33
C ARG A 11 -10.38 19.09 9.77
N ASP A 12 -10.45 18.91 8.45
CA ASP A 12 -11.41 18.01 7.83
C ASP A 12 -11.01 16.55 8.10
N TYR A 13 -12.01 15.72 8.39
CA TYR A 13 -11.82 14.33 8.76
C TYR A 13 -11.19 13.52 7.62
N LYS A 14 -11.49 13.85 6.36
CA LYS A 14 -10.98 13.11 5.19
C LYS A 14 -9.49 13.32 5.01
N ASP A 15 -9.05 14.57 5.10
CA ASP A 15 -7.66 14.94 4.92
C ASP A 15 -6.81 14.46 6.11
N PHE A 16 -7.36 14.56 7.32
CA PHE A 16 -6.72 13.98 8.50
C PHE A 16 -6.59 12.46 8.40
N ALA A 17 -7.64 11.76 7.96
CA ALA A 17 -7.60 10.31 7.75
C ALA A 17 -6.60 9.89 6.67
N ARG A 18 -6.41 10.72 5.63
CA ARG A 18 -5.43 10.48 4.57
C ARG A 18 -4.00 10.58 5.11
N VAL A 19 -3.68 11.63 5.87
CA VAL A 19 -2.36 11.77 6.53
C VAL A 19 -2.11 10.63 7.51
N VAL A 20 -3.12 10.21 8.27
CA VAL A 20 -2.99 9.09 9.21
C VAL A 20 -2.78 7.77 8.45
N ALA A 21 -3.54 7.51 7.38
CA ALA A 21 -3.37 6.33 6.55
C ALA A 21 -1.97 6.28 5.93
N GLU A 22 -1.49 7.41 5.42
CA GLU A 22 -0.16 7.55 4.84
C GLU A 22 0.95 7.39 5.87
N TYR A 23 0.75 7.88 7.10
CA TYR A 23 1.68 7.64 8.21
C TYR A 23 1.75 6.14 8.60
N TYR A 24 0.64 5.40 8.46
CA TYR A 24 0.64 3.95 8.72
C TYR A 24 1.34 3.14 7.62
N VAL A 25 1.32 3.62 6.38
CA VAL A 25 1.96 2.93 5.23
C VAL A 25 3.42 3.36 5.10
N HIS A 26 3.70 4.65 5.29
CA HIS A 26 5.00 5.31 5.10
C HIS A 26 5.28 6.32 6.23
N PRO A 27 5.58 5.85 7.45
CA PRO A 27 5.84 6.74 8.59
C PRO A 27 7.08 7.61 8.38
N GLU A 28 8.10 7.11 7.69
CA GLU A 28 9.34 7.85 7.38
C GLU A 28 9.08 9.04 6.47
N ASP A 29 8.21 8.90 5.47
CA ASP A 29 7.94 9.96 4.47
C ASP A 29 7.06 11.06 5.07
N VAL A 30 6.03 10.67 5.82
CA VAL A 30 5.21 11.62 6.57
C VAL A 30 6.04 12.31 7.66
N MET A 31 6.92 11.59 8.37
CA MET A 31 7.79 12.22 9.36
C MET A 31 8.84 13.11 8.71
N ARG A 32 9.38 12.76 7.55
CA ARG A 32 10.30 13.61 6.78
C ARG A 32 9.62 14.91 6.37
N GLN A 33 8.40 14.85 5.86
CA GLN A 33 7.59 16.05 5.56
C GLN A 33 7.26 16.86 6.82
N VAL A 34 6.87 16.19 7.91
CA VAL A 34 6.61 16.86 9.20
C VAL A 34 7.87 17.56 9.71
N TYR A 35 9.04 16.93 9.60
CA TYR A 35 10.31 17.52 10.00
C TYR A 35 10.70 18.66 9.06
N GLU A 36 10.60 18.51 7.74
CA GLU A 36 10.87 19.57 6.77
C GLU A 36 9.97 20.78 7.01
N ASP A 37 8.67 20.61 7.16
CA ASP A 37 7.73 21.70 7.43
C ASP A 37 7.90 22.32 8.83
N MET A 38 8.23 21.53 9.84
CA MET A 38 8.48 22.04 11.19
C MET A 38 9.84 22.75 11.28
N GLN A 39 10.81 22.36 10.45
CA GLN A 39 12.15 22.96 10.37
C GLN A 39 12.14 24.26 9.55
N VAL A 40 11.20 24.40 8.61
CA VAL A 40 10.89 25.67 7.91
C VAL A 40 10.01 26.61 8.76
N GLY A 41 9.58 26.16 9.96
CA GLY A 41 8.92 26.97 10.99
C GLY A 41 9.81 28.02 11.68
N GLY A 42 11.07 28.14 11.28
CA GLY A 42 11.94 29.27 11.61
C GLY A 42 11.53 30.51 10.82
N LYS A 43 10.60 31.29 11.37
CA LYS A 43 10.26 32.70 11.08
C LYS A 43 11.20 33.43 10.09
N LYS A 44 11.16 33.12 8.78
CA LYS A 44 11.45 34.02 7.65
C LYS A 44 11.51 33.26 6.31
N ARG A 45 10.77 33.82 5.34
CA ARG A 45 10.75 33.58 3.89
C ARG A 45 9.80 32.48 3.40
N ARG A 46 8.51 32.86 3.30
CA ARG A 46 7.63 32.31 2.26
C ARG A 46 8.25 32.64 0.90
N ARG A 47 9.00 31.70 0.31
CA ARG A 47 9.18 31.68 -1.14
C ARG A 47 8.08 30.78 -1.69
N LYS A 48 7.37 31.33 -2.67
CA LYS A 48 6.36 30.65 -3.48
C LYS A 48 7.04 29.38 -4.03
N VAL A 49 6.68 28.23 -3.45
CA VAL A 49 7.04 26.92 -3.98
C VAL A 49 6.17 26.78 -5.22
N GLU A 50 6.81 26.75 -6.40
CA GLU A 50 6.12 26.35 -7.61
C GLU A 50 5.58 24.94 -7.38
N ASP A 51 4.30 24.74 -7.72
CA ASP A 51 3.63 23.46 -7.68
C ASP A 51 4.46 22.47 -8.49
N ARG A 52 5.27 21.66 -7.80
CA ARG A 52 5.80 20.44 -8.39
C ARG A 52 4.63 19.49 -8.43
N ASP A 53 4.04 19.35 -9.62
CA ASP A 53 3.13 18.27 -9.93
C ASP A 53 3.77 16.98 -9.45
N LEU A 54 3.12 16.35 -8.47
CA LEU A 54 3.39 15.00 -8.03
C LEU A 54 3.12 14.11 -9.24
N ASP A 55 4.16 13.83 -10.02
CA ASP A 55 4.06 12.89 -11.12
C ASP A 55 3.88 11.48 -10.55
N LEU A 56 2.61 11.13 -10.34
CA LEU A 56 2.13 9.82 -9.93
C LEU A 56 1.91 8.90 -11.14
N SER A 57 2.56 9.18 -12.29
CA SER A 57 2.67 8.21 -13.38
C SER A 57 3.63 7.07 -13.00
N SER A 58 3.29 6.35 -11.92
CA SER A 58 3.57 4.92 -11.93
C SER A 58 2.78 4.37 -13.10
N GLU A 59 3.47 3.74 -14.05
CA GLU A 59 2.85 2.99 -15.14
C GLU A 59 1.65 2.21 -14.60
N ASP A 60 0.53 2.25 -15.33
CA ASP A 60 -0.68 1.47 -15.09
C ASP A 60 -0.35 -0.03 -15.16
N ASP A 61 0.36 -0.54 -14.16
CA ASP A 61 0.47 -1.96 -13.92
C ASP A 61 -0.90 -2.40 -13.43
N ASP A 62 -1.74 -2.77 -14.40
CA ASP A 62 -3.02 -3.42 -14.19
C ASP A 62 -2.88 -4.45 -13.06
N VAL A 63 -3.78 -4.36 -12.06
CA VAL A 63 -3.77 -5.28 -10.93
C VAL A 63 -3.90 -6.71 -11.44
N ASP A 64 -2.82 -7.51 -11.33
CA ASP A 64 -2.83 -8.90 -11.80
C ASP A 64 -3.82 -9.75 -10.99
N VAL A 65 -5.03 -9.86 -11.53
CA VAL A 65 -6.12 -10.69 -11.00
C VAL A 65 -5.73 -12.18 -10.99
N GLY A 66 -4.72 -12.55 -11.79
CA GLY A 66 -4.08 -13.86 -11.84
C GLY A 66 -3.39 -14.29 -10.55
N ASP A 67 -3.26 -13.40 -9.58
CA ASP A 67 -2.73 -13.71 -8.24
C ASP A 67 -3.79 -13.90 -7.17
N PHE A 68 -5.05 -13.61 -7.48
CA PHE A 68 -6.12 -13.72 -6.50
C PHE A 68 -6.57 -15.18 -6.32
N PRO A 69 -7.18 -15.56 -5.20
CA PRO A 69 -7.83 -16.86 -5.09
C PRO A 69 -8.91 -17.06 -6.16
N PRO A 70 -9.15 -18.29 -6.67
CA PRO A 70 -10.12 -18.55 -7.74
C PRO A 70 -11.51 -17.97 -7.48
N LYS A 71 -11.97 -18.01 -6.23
CA LYS A 71 -13.27 -17.45 -5.82
C LYS A 71 -13.34 -15.93 -6.00
N VAL A 72 -12.22 -15.24 -5.78
CA VAL A 72 -12.12 -13.77 -5.95
C VAL A 72 -12.06 -13.43 -7.44
N ARG A 73 -11.32 -14.19 -8.26
CA ARG A 73 -11.33 -14.02 -9.73
C ARG A 73 -12.72 -14.18 -10.32
N GLN A 74 -13.44 -15.25 -9.92
CA GLN A 74 -14.82 -15.48 -10.35
C GLN A 74 -15.77 -14.35 -9.96
N LYS A 75 -15.56 -13.70 -8.81
CA LYS A 75 -16.36 -12.54 -8.38
C LYS A 75 -16.18 -11.36 -9.34
N TYR A 76 -14.94 -11.08 -9.76
CA TYR A 76 -14.66 -10.01 -10.72
C TYR A 76 -15.21 -10.32 -12.11
N GLN A 77 -15.04 -11.54 -12.60
CA GLN A 77 -15.64 -11.99 -13.87
C GLN A 77 -17.17 -11.83 -13.88
N LYS A 78 -17.84 -12.25 -12.79
CA LYS A 78 -19.30 -12.08 -12.65
C LYS A 78 -19.72 -10.61 -12.60
N ARG A 79 -18.90 -9.75 -12.01
CA ARG A 79 -19.18 -8.31 -11.91
C ARG A 79 -19.02 -7.64 -13.26
N GLU A 80 -17.96 -7.99 -13.99
CA GLU A 80 -17.71 -7.50 -15.34
C GLU A 80 -18.82 -7.92 -16.30
N ALA A 81 -19.23 -9.19 -16.30
CA ALA A 81 -20.35 -9.66 -17.12
C ALA A 81 -21.66 -8.91 -16.82
N LYS A 82 -21.92 -8.61 -15.54
CA LYS A 82 -23.08 -7.78 -15.14
C LYS A 82 -22.97 -6.34 -15.64
N GLU A 83 -21.77 -5.76 -15.59
CA GLU A 83 -21.52 -4.39 -16.04
C GLU A 83 -21.57 -4.27 -17.58
N GLN A 84 -21.11 -5.28 -18.32
CA GLN A 84 -21.30 -5.34 -19.77
C GLN A 84 -22.79 -5.44 -20.13
N ALA A 85 -23.56 -6.23 -19.39
CA ALA A 85 -25.00 -6.33 -19.61
C ALA A 85 -25.76 -5.03 -19.29
N THR A 86 -25.36 -4.26 -18.27
CA THR A 86 -25.96 -2.95 -17.96
C THR A 86 -25.57 -1.91 -19.01
N ARG A 87 -24.31 -1.90 -19.46
CA ARG A 87 -23.84 -1.03 -20.55
C ARG A 87 -24.63 -1.27 -21.83
N ALA A 88 -24.75 -2.53 -22.27
CA ALA A 88 -25.51 -2.89 -23.46
C ALA A 88 -26.98 -2.42 -23.38
N LYS A 89 -27.62 -2.53 -22.20
CA LYS A 89 -28.99 -2.04 -21.99
C LYS A 89 -29.09 -0.52 -22.04
N ASN A 90 -28.11 0.20 -21.51
CA ASN A 90 -28.11 1.66 -21.51
C ASN A 90 -27.77 2.21 -22.90
N ASP A 91 -26.83 1.58 -23.62
CA ASP A 91 -26.48 1.93 -24.99
C ASP A 91 -27.67 1.69 -25.95
N ALA A 92 -28.42 0.59 -25.77
CA ALA A 92 -29.66 0.37 -26.51
C ALA A 92 -30.70 1.47 -26.27
N LYS A 93 -30.87 1.94 -25.02
CA LYS A 93 -31.77 3.06 -24.69
C LYS A 93 -31.31 4.38 -25.32
N VAL A 94 -30.00 4.64 -25.32
CA VAL A 94 -29.41 5.81 -25.98
C VAL A 94 -29.66 5.76 -27.49
N SER A 95 -29.53 4.58 -28.11
CA SER A 95 -29.74 4.39 -29.54
C SER A 95 -31.21 4.50 -29.97
N GLN A 96 -32.16 4.16 -29.09
CA GLN A 96 -33.61 4.28 -29.35
C GLN A 96 -34.16 5.69 -29.08
N THR A 97 -33.33 6.61 -28.58
CA THR A 97 -33.76 7.98 -28.27
C THR A 97 -33.48 8.90 -29.45
N ASP A 98 -34.54 9.30 -30.16
CA ASP A 98 -34.44 10.19 -31.33
C ASP A 98 -34.16 11.65 -30.96
N ASP A 99 -34.61 12.11 -29.78
CA ASP A 99 -34.43 13.48 -29.30
C ASP A 99 -32.96 13.74 -28.93
N PRO A 100 -32.25 14.64 -29.64
CA PRO A 100 -30.82 14.86 -29.45
C PRO A 100 -30.47 15.41 -28.07
N THR A 101 -31.36 16.22 -27.48
CA THR A 101 -31.12 16.82 -26.15
C THR A 101 -31.26 15.77 -25.06
N LYS A 102 -32.26 14.88 -25.17
CA LYS A 102 -32.44 13.76 -24.23
C LYS A 102 -31.33 12.73 -24.41
N ARG A 103 -30.94 12.42 -25.64
CA ARG A 103 -29.84 11.51 -25.96
C ARG A 103 -28.51 11.99 -25.36
N SER A 104 -28.17 13.27 -25.52
CA SER A 104 -26.97 13.86 -24.92
C SER A 104 -26.96 13.74 -23.39
N LYS A 105 -28.08 14.02 -22.72
CA LYS A 105 -28.20 13.86 -21.26
C LYS A 105 -28.02 12.40 -20.82
N LEU A 106 -28.58 11.44 -21.56
CA LEU A 106 -28.43 10.02 -21.26
C LEU A 106 -26.98 9.55 -21.41
N ILE A 107 -26.26 10.03 -22.44
CA ILE A 107 -24.84 9.74 -22.65
C ILE A 107 -24.02 10.27 -21.47
N SER A 108 -24.17 11.54 -21.12
CA SER A 108 -23.41 12.16 -20.01
C SER A 108 -23.68 11.46 -18.67
N ASN A 109 -24.93 11.10 -18.39
CA ASN A 109 -25.27 10.35 -17.17
C ASN A 109 -24.64 8.95 -17.14
N GLU A 110 -24.54 8.29 -18.29
CA GLU A 110 -23.93 6.97 -18.42
C GLU A 110 -22.41 7.03 -18.28
N GLU A 111 -21.74 8.06 -18.83
CA GLU A 111 -20.31 8.32 -18.62
C GLU A 111 -20.00 8.50 -17.13
N ILE A 112 -20.72 9.39 -16.44
CA ILE A 112 -20.54 9.60 -14.99
C ILE A 112 -20.75 8.31 -14.19
N ARG A 113 -21.70 7.46 -14.62
CA ARG A 113 -21.94 6.17 -13.97
C ARG A 113 -20.78 5.20 -14.22
N ARG A 114 -20.26 5.14 -15.45
CA ARG A 114 -19.12 4.29 -15.83
C ARG A 114 -17.89 4.67 -15.01
N ASP A 115 -17.56 5.94 -14.94
CA ASP A 115 -16.44 6.44 -14.13
C ASP A 115 -16.56 6.02 -12.67
N LYS A 116 -17.74 6.19 -12.07
CA LYS A 116 -17.99 5.78 -10.68
C LYS A 116 -17.86 4.27 -10.47
N VAL A 117 -18.25 3.46 -11.45
CA VAL A 117 -18.15 1.99 -11.37
C VAL A 117 -16.70 1.55 -11.54
N GLU A 118 -15.97 2.17 -12.45
CA GLU A 118 -14.56 1.93 -12.72
C GLU A 118 -13.68 2.29 -11.53
N ILE A 119 -13.85 3.48 -10.96
CA ILE A 119 -13.16 3.89 -9.73
C ILE A 119 -13.44 2.90 -8.59
N LYS A 120 -14.68 2.42 -8.45
CA LYS A 120 -15.02 1.40 -7.44
C LYS A 120 -14.35 0.06 -7.72
N LEU A 121 -14.28 -0.35 -8.98
CA LEU A 121 -13.63 -1.58 -9.39
C LEU A 121 -12.13 -1.52 -9.08
N GLN A 122 -11.45 -0.44 -9.47
CA GLN A 122 -10.04 -0.21 -9.20
C GLN A 122 -9.75 -0.23 -7.68
N ASN A 123 -10.55 0.47 -6.88
CA ASN A 123 -10.40 0.46 -5.42
C ASN A 123 -10.59 -0.93 -4.81
N ASP A 124 -11.52 -1.73 -5.32
CA ASP A 124 -11.75 -3.08 -4.81
C ASP A 124 -10.61 -4.03 -5.22
N LEU A 125 -10.11 -3.90 -6.46
CA LEU A 125 -8.94 -4.64 -6.95
C LEU A 125 -7.71 -4.33 -6.10
N LEU A 126 -7.44 -3.05 -5.82
CA LEU A 126 -6.33 -2.64 -4.95
C LEU A 126 -6.45 -3.22 -3.52
N LYS A 127 -7.67 -3.27 -2.96
CA LYS A 127 -7.89 -3.88 -1.64
C LYS A 127 -7.62 -5.37 -1.64
N ASP A 128 -8.12 -6.09 -2.64
CA ASP A 128 -7.92 -7.54 -2.74
C ASP A 128 -6.45 -7.87 -3.05
N GLN A 129 -5.79 -7.07 -3.89
CA GLN A 129 -4.34 -7.19 -4.12
C GLN A 129 -3.57 -7.01 -2.82
N ALA A 130 -3.87 -5.95 -2.07
CA ALA A 130 -3.24 -5.68 -0.79
C ALA A 130 -3.52 -6.74 0.29
N TYR A 131 -4.55 -7.58 0.09
CA TYR A 131 -4.93 -8.64 1.01
C TYR A 131 -4.29 -9.99 0.64
N TYR A 132 -4.39 -10.42 -0.63
CA TYR A 132 -4.00 -11.78 -1.05
C TYR A 132 -2.57 -11.90 -1.58
N VAL A 133 -2.04 -10.85 -2.21
CA VAL A 133 -0.70 -10.87 -2.82
C VAL A 133 0.47 -10.87 -1.81
N PRO A 134 0.36 -10.34 -0.57
CA PRO A 134 1.48 -10.28 0.35
C PRO A 134 2.16 -11.63 0.66
N LEU A 135 1.42 -12.74 0.74
CA LEU A 135 2.01 -14.06 0.96
C LEU A 135 2.87 -14.53 -0.21
N LYS A 136 2.40 -14.27 -1.44
CA LYS A 136 3.15 -14.59 -2.67
C LYS A 136 4.46 -13.80 -2.71
N GLN A 137 4.43 -12.51 -2.35
CA GLN A 137 5.62 -11.66 -2.27
C GLN A 137 6.56 -12.06 -1.13
N LEU A 138 6.01 -12.51 0.01
CA LEU A 138 6.80 -12.94 1.15
C LEU A 138 7.59 -14.22 0.87
N THR A 139 7.06 -15.13 0.04
CA THR A 139 7.67 -16.44 -0.25
C THR A 139 9.11 -16.36 -0.79
N PRO A 140 9.41 -15.61 -1.87
CA PRO A 140 10.79 -15.48 -2.35
C PRO A 140 11.68 -14.73 -1.37
N LEU A 141 11.17 -13.66 -0.73
CA LEU A 141 11.94 -12.88 0.23
C LEU A 141 12.32 -13.69 1.47
N ALA A 142 11.39 -14.52 1.98
CA ALA A 142 11.64 -15.41 3.11
C ALA A 142 12.74 -16.42 2.82
N LYS A 143 12.85 -16.90 1.57
CA LYS A 143 13.96 -17.77 1.14
C LYS A 143 15.28 -17.00 1.08
N GLU A 144 15.27 -15.78 0.53
CA GLU A 144 16.47 -14.95 0.41
C GLU A 144 17.11 -14.63 1.78
N ILE A 145 16.30 -14.35 2.79
CA ILE A 145 16.79 -14.01 4.13
C ILE A 145 16.87 -15.20 5.11
N ASP A 146 16.63 -16.43 4.64
CA ASP A 146 16.54 -17.65 5.47
C ASP A 146 15.57 -17.50 6.67
N LEU A 147 14.36 -17.01 6.43
CA LEU A 147 13.35 -16.81 7.47
C LEU A 147 12.76 -18.11 8.03
N GLY A 148 12.73 -19.15 7.20
CA GLY A 148 12.06 -20.42 7.49
C GLY A 148 10.73 -20.57 6.74
N ASP A 149 9.98 -21.62 7.08
CA ASP A 149 8.71 -21.92 6.41
C ASP A 149 7.60 -20.95 6.82
N ILE A 150 6.95 -20.35 5.83
CA ILE A 150 5.85 -19.38 5.97
C ILE A 150 4.52 -19.94 5.46
N SER A 151 4.50 -21.18 4.95
CA SER A 151 3.33 -21.79 4.29
C SER A 151 2.10 -21.89 5.19
N SER A 152 2.31 -21.97 6.50
CA SER A 152 1.25 -22.04 7.52
C SER A 152 0.69 -20.68 7.94
N LEU A 153 1.16 -19.57 7.37
CA LEU A 153 0.61 -18.24 7.64
C LEU A 153 -0.70 -18.01 6.87
N ASN A 154 -1.67 -17.39 7.54
CA ASN A 154 -2.82 -16.82 6.85
C ASN A 154 -2.47 -15.48 6.16
N GLU A 155 -3.37 -14.96 5.33
CA GLU A 155 -3.15 -13.76 4.52
C GLU A 155 -2.82 -12.53 5.38
N VAL A 156 -3.50 -12.40 6.54
CA VAL A 156 -3.35 -11.25 7.44
C VAL A 156 -1.98 -11.26 8.12
N GLU A 157 -1.56 -12.41 8.64
CA GLU A 157 -0.28 -12.55 9.30
C GLU A 157 0.88 -12.58 8.30
N GLY A 158 0.65 -13.13 7.10
CA GLY A 158 1.55 -13.01 5.95
C GLY A 158 1.84 -11.56 5.59
N ARG A 159 0.80 -10.72 5.50
CA ARG A 159 0.95 -9.28 5.27
C ARG A 159 1.77 -8.59 6.36
N ARG A 160 1.51 -8.91 7.63
CA ARG A 160 2.26 -8.34 8.75
C ARG A 160 3.71 -8.79 8.76
N MET A 161 3.99 -10.04 8.38
CA MET A 161 5.36 -10.54 8.20
C MET A 161 6.08 -9.84 7.04
N LEU A 162 5.41 -9.67 5.91
CA LEU A 162 5.98 -8.95 4.76
C LEU A 162 6.40 -7.52 5.12
N ASN A 163 5.60 -6.80 5.90
CA ASN A 163 5.97 -5.47 6.38
C ASN A 163 7.22 -5.49 7.26
N GLY A 164 7.34 -6.49 8.15
CA GLY A 164 8.54 -6.68 8.97
C GLY A 164 9.78 -6.96 8.14
N VAL A 165 9.66 -7.87 7.16
CA VAL A 165 10.75 -8.22 6.24
C VAL A 165 11.19 -7.02 5.40
N ARG A 166 10.24 -6.30 4.79
CA ARG A 166 10.54 -5.09 4.00
C ARG A 166 11.21 -3.99 4.83
N SER A 167 10.74 -3.77 6.05
CA SER A 167 11.38 -2.81 6.96
C SER A 167 12.84 -3.18 7.21
N GLU A 168 13.14 -4.46 7.43
CA GLU A 168 14.52 -4.92 7.61
C GLU A 168 15.37 -4.82 6.35
N LEU A 169 14.82 -5.16 5.18
CA LEU A 169 15.52 -5.00 3.89
C LEU A 169 15.83 -3.52 3.59
N ASN A 170 14.91 -2.60 3.85
CA ASN A 170 15.13 -1.16 3.67
C ASN A 170 16.23 -0.64 4.61
N LYS A 171 16.30 -1.14 5.85
CA LYS A 171 17.39 -0.81 6.78
C LYS A 171 18.73 -1.34 6.27
N ARG A 172 18.79 -2.57 5.77
CA ARG A 172 20.01 -3.14 5.16
C ARG A 172 20.48 -2.32 3.97
N ALA A 173 19.57 -1.97 3.05
CA ALA A 173 19.88 -1.12 1.90
C ALA A 173 20.41 0.26 2.32
N SER A 174 19.75 0.89 3.31
CA SER A 174 20.18 2.20 3.84
C SER A 174 21.54 2.12 4.54
N ALA A 175 21.82 1.03 5.25
CA ALA A 175 23.12 0.80 5.90
C ALA A 175 24.22 0.55 4.86
N ALA A 176 23.95 -0.26 3.83
CA ALA A 176 24.88 -0.53 2.73
C ALA A 176 25.32 0.77 2.03
N VAL A 177 24.37 1.65 1.70
CA VAL A 177 24.66 2.96 1.10
C VAL A 177 25.54 3.83 2.01
N LYS A 178 25.33 3.79 3.33
CA LYS A 178 26.13 4.56 4.30
C LYS A 178 27.56 3.99 4.42
N ILE A 179 27.69 2.68 4.43
CA ILE A 179 28.99 1.99 4.47
C ILE A 179 29.78 2.33 3.20
N GLU A 180 29.17 2.22 2.02
CA GLU A 180 29.80 2.51 0.74
C GLU A 180 30.29 3.97 0.66
N LYS A 181 29.48 4.92 1.15
CA LYS A 181 29.81 6.36 1.18
C LYS A 181 30.89 6.74 2.20
N SER A 182 31.16 5.93 3.22
CA SER A 182 32.25 6.23 4.15
C SER A 182 33.58 6.19 3.39
N SER A 183 34.50 7.12 3.61
CA SER A 183 35.78 7.18 2.88
C SER A 183 36.95 6.57 3.66
N ASP A 184 36.72 6.21 4.92
CA ASP A 184 37.71 5.65 5.84
C ASP A 184 37.49 4.14 6.00
N ASP A 185 38.48 3.35 5.57
CA ASP A 185 38.39 1.88 5.57
C ASP A 185 38.26 1.28 6.97
N MET A 186 38.84 1.93 8.00
CA MET A 186 38.67 1.46 9.39
C MET A 186 37.25 1.74 9.90
N GLN A 187 36.64 2.86 9.49
CA GLN A 187 35.23 3.14 9.82
C GLN A 187 34.27 2.25 9.03
N ARG A 188 34.58 1.96 7.76
CA ARG A 188 33.82 0.99 6.95
C ARG A 188 33.80 -0.38 7.61
N ALA A 189 34.96 -0.91 8.00
CA ALA A 189 35.06 -2.24 8.63
C ALA A 189 34.23 -2.32 9.92
N LYS A 190 34.32 -1.32 10.80
CA LYS A 190 33.49 -1.24 12.01
C LYS A 190 32.00 -1.10 11.70
N ALA A 191 31.63 -0.36 10.66
CA ALA A 191 30.24 -0.19 10.27
C ALA A 191 29.65 -1.50 9.71
N VAL A 192 30.43 -2.27 8.96
CA VAL A 192 30.05 -3.63 8.49
C VAL A 192 29.82 -4.57 9.67
N GLU A 193 30.78 -4.66 10.60
CA GLU A 193 30.65 -5.53 11.79
C GLU A 193 29.42 -5.18 12.64
N ASN A 194 29.17 -3.89 12.85
CA ASN A 194 27.98 -3.41 13.56
C ASN A 194 26.67 -3.77 12.83
N GLU A 195 26.67 -3.68 11.50
CA GLU A 195 25.51 -4.04 10.69
C GLU A 195 25.26 -5.55 10.70
N GLU A 196 26.30 -6.38 10.66
CA GLU A 196 26.19 -7.85 10.80
C GLU A 196 25.58 -8.26 12.13
N ALA A 197 26.04 -7.65 13.24
CA ALA A 197 25.47 -7.87 14.56
C ALA A 197 23.99 -7.44 14.62
N ARG A 198 23.65 -6.29 14.03
CA ARG A 198 22.27 -5.79 13.95
C ARG A 198 21.39 -6.72 13.12
N MET A 199 21.86 -7.16 11.95
CA MET A 199 21.15 -8.08 11.07
C MET A 199 20.87 -9.40 11.76
N SER A 200 21.84 -9.96 12.47
CA SER A 200 21.69 -11.20 13.24
C SER A 200 20.60 -11.06 14.31
N LYS A 201 20.61 -9.95 15.06
CA LYS A 201 19.58 -9.66 16.08
C LYS A 201 18.19 -9.45 15.47
N ALA A 202 18.11 -8.72 14.36
CA ALA A 202 16.86 -8.52 13.63
C ALA A 202 16.30 -9.85 13.12
N MET A 203 17.17 -10.74 12.65
CA MET A 203 16.77 -12.05 12.14
C MET A 203 16.17 -12.94 13.23
N VAL A 204 16.76 -12.97 14.42
CA VAL A 204 16.18 -13.66 15.59
C VAL A 204 14.80 -13.10 15.93
N GLY A 205 14.65 -11.77 15.89
CA GLY A 205 13.36 -11.09 16.09
C GLY A 205 12.31 -11.50 15.05
N LEU A 206 12.69 -11.56 13.77
CA LEU A 206 11.80 -11.98 12.68
C LEU A 206 11.40 -13.45 12.81
N LYS A 207 12.33 -14.37 13.11
CA LYS A 207 12.04 -15.79 13.33
C LYS A 207 11.09 -16.00 14.53
N SER A 208 11.30 -15.25 15.62
CA SER A 208 10.39 -15.26 16.78
C SER A 208 9.00 -14.70 16.42
N SER A 209 8.93 -13.63 15.64
CA SER A 209 7.66 -13.09 15.15
C SER A 209 6.92 -14.10 14.28
N LEU A 210 7.64 -14.77 13.38
CA LEU A 210 7.08 -15.83 12.53
C LEU A 210 6.44 -16.93 13.38
N ALA A 211 7.17 -17.50 14.35
CA ALA A 211 6.66 -18.56 15.22
C ALA A 211 5.36 -18.15 15.94
N ASN A 212 5.32 -16.96 16.53
CA ASN A 212 4.13 -16.42 17.19
C ASN A 212 2.94 -16.25 16.23
N ARG A 213 3.21 -15.85 14.99
CA ARG A 213 2.18 -15.61 13.98
C ARG A 213 1.66 -16.90 13.36
N VAL A 214 2.49 -17.93 13.22
CA VAL A 214 2.04 -19.27 12.83
C VAL A 214 1.04 -19.80 13.86
N GLN A 215 1.34 -19.66 15.16
CA GLN A 215 0.40 -20.03 16.23
C GLN A 215 -0.92 -19.25 16.15
N ARG A 216 -0.87 -17.94 15.88
CA ARG A 216 -2.08 -17.10 15.70
C ARG A 216 -2.84 -17.40 14.42
N SER A 217 -2.16 -17.88 13.38
CA SER A 217 -2.79 -18.27 12.13
C SER A 217 -3.64 -19.52 12.33
N ALA A 218 -3.15 -20.46 13.13
CA ALA A 218 -3.89 -21.65 13.55
C ALA A 218 -5.03 -21.35 14.54
N ASN A 219 -4.92 -20.27 15.33
CA ASN A 219 -5.93 -19.91 16.33
C ASN A 219 -6.30 -18.41 16.27
N PRO A 220 -7.21 -18.03 15.34
CA PRO A 220 -7.55 -16.63 15.13
C PRO A 220 -8.22 -16.00 16.37
N ARG A 221 -7.76 -14.82 16.78
CA ARG A 221 -8.28 -14.12 17.98
C ARG A 221 -9.78 -13.81 17.95
N TRP A 222 -10.41 -13.78 16.77
CA TRP A 222 -11.86 -13.59 16.65
C TRP A 222 -12.67 -14.81 17.13
N TRP A 223 -12.05 -15.99 17.14
CA TRP A 223 -12.67 -17.24 17.60
C TRP A 223 -12.82 -17.27 19.13
N HIS A 224 -11.87 -16.68 19.86
CA HIS A 224 -11.93 -16.50 21.32
C HIS A 224 -12.87 -15.39 21.78
N LYS A 225 -13.48 -14.63 20.86
CA LYS A 225 -14.46 -13.58 21.20
C LYS A 225 -15.90 -14.11 21.23
N TRP A 226 -16.09 -15.36 20.82
CA TRP A 226 -17.38 -16.07 20.74
C TRP A 226 -17.53 -17.18 21.79
N LEU A 227 -16.45 -17.52 22.51
CA LEU A 227 -16.45 -18.37 23.71
C LEU A 227 -16.46 -17.49 24.95
#